data_AF-A0A136KFB7-F1
#
_entry.id   AF-A0A136KFB7-F1
#
_cell.length_a   1.000
_cell.length_b   1.000
_cell.length_c   1.000
_cell.angle_alpha   90.00
_cell.angle_beta   90.00
_cell.angle_gamma   90.00
#
_symmetry.space_group_name_H-M   'P 1'
#
loop_
_entity.id
_entity.type
_entity.pdbx_description
1 polymer ?
#
loop_
_entity_poly.entity_id
_entity_poly.type
_entity_poly.pdbx_seq_one_letter_code
_entity_poly.pdbx_strand_id
1 'polypeptide(L)'
;MALWVWFAFLMVLYVFPVRNWTFSDTTLQGTSVTFNASADSKVEIEGDNVYFMAGACSYYAIFDNQVVITGEPVSKPLGVEECAYFKTDERKINSGTWIVASGYPEITLTSETPLKVTVARSDGSKVSLYILLFVVIGLVFILGCIVGDSLIPSRPPLWYIRLIAAKRSTSSR
;
A
#
# COMPACT_ATOMS: atom_id res chain seq x y z
N MET A 1 -15.44 -29.86 3.98
CA MET A 1 -15.79 -28.62 4.73
C MET A 1 -14.59 -27.89 5.31
N ALA A 2 -13.50 -28.55 5.71
CA ALA A 2 -12.36 -27.88 6.35
C ALA A 2 -11.58 -26.89 5.46
N LEU A 3 -11.51 -27.12 4.14
CA LEU A 3 -10.67 -26.34 3.22
C LEU A 3 -11.12 -24.88 3.06
N TRP A 4 -12.43 -24.64 2.97
CA TRP A 4 -13.01 -23.30 2.81
C TRP A 4 -12.85 -22.43 4.07
N VAL A 5 -12.88 -23.06 5.25
CA VAL A 5 -12.62 -22.38 6.54
C VAL A 5 -11.15 -21.92 6.61
N TRP A 6 -10.22 -22.76 6.15
CA TRP A 6 -8.81 -22.40 6.05
C TRP A 6 -8.55 -21.27 5.05
N PHE A 7 -9.22 -21.30 3.89
CA PHE A 7 -9.11 -20.23 2.90
C PHE A 7 -9.65 -18.89 3.44
N ALA A 8 -10.81 -18.90 4.09
CA ALA A 8 -11.38 -17.71 4.72
C ALA A 8 -10.48 -17.17 5.84
N PHE A 9 -9.89 -18.06 6.64
CA PHE A 9 -8.96 -17.69 7.71
C PHE A 9 -7.67 -17.05 7.16
N LEU A 10 -7.09 -17.61 6.10
CA LEU A 10 -5.92 -17.04 5.42
C LEU A 10 -6.22 -15.69 4.76
N MET A 11 -7.43 -15.52 4.20
CA MET A 11 -7.90 -14.23 3.68
C MET A 11 -7.93 -13.14 4.77
N VAL A 12 -8.50 -13.45 5.94
CA VAL A 12 -8.55 -12.50 7.06
C VAL A 12 -7.15 -12.19 7.58
N LEU A 13 -6.30 -13.20 7.75
CA LEU A 13 -4.91 -13.02 8.16
C LEU A 13 -4.05 -12.29 7.14
N TYR A 14 -4.44 -12.24 5.87
CA TYR A 14 -3.72 -11.51 4.83
C TYR A 14 -4.20 -10.06 4.72
N VAL A 15 -5.52 -9.83 4.71
CA VAL A 15 -6.10 -8.48 4.56
C VAL A 15 -5.75 -7.58 5.76
N PHE A 16 -5.73 -8.13 6.98
CA PHE A 16 -5.50 -7.34 8.18
C PHE A 16 -4.09 -6.74 8.29
N PRO A 17 -2.98 -7.50 8.13
CA PRO A 17 -1.64 -6.95 8.17
C PRO A 17 -1.29 -6.12 6.93
N VAL A 18 -1.78 -6.48 5.73
CA VAL A 18 -1.55 -5.65 4.53
C VAL A 18 -2.14 -4.26 4.72
N ARG A 19 -3.37 -4.16 5.26
CA ARG A 19 -3.99 -2.86 5.55
C ARG A 19 -3.22 -2.05 6.60
N ASN A 20 -2.66 -2.70 7.62
CA ASN A 20 -1.93 -1.99 8.68
C ASN A 20 -0.50 -1.58 8.26
N TRP A 21 0.08 -2.25 7.26
CA TRP A 21 1.46 -1.98 6.79
C TRP A 21 1.53 -1.05 5.58
N THR A 22 0.38 -0.75 4.96
CA THR A 22 0.29 0.09 3.76
C THR A 22 0.39 1.59 4.05
N PHE A 23 0.24 2.01 5.31
CA PHE A 23 0.34 3.40 5.75
C PHE A 23 1.31 3.48 6.93
N SER A 24 2.57 3.83 6.66
CA SER A 24 3.50 4.18 7.73
C SER A 24 3.37 5.68 7.98
N ASP A 25 2.45 6.04 8.88
CA ASP A 25 2.27 7.43 9.27
C ASP A 25 3.48 7.89 10.08
N THR A 26 4.14 8.95 9.60
CA THR A 26 5.24 9.58 10.34
C THR A 26 4.73 10.87 10.95
N THR A 27 4.68 10.94 12.28
CA THR A 27 4.31 12.16 13.00
C THR A 27 5.56 12.90 13.45
N LEU A 28 5.67 14.16 13.04
CA LEU A 28 6.72 15.09 13.40
C LEU A 28 6.12 16.25 14.21
N GLN A 29 6.87 16.77 15.18
CA GLN A 29 6.42 17.88 16.01
C GLN A 29 7.54 18.91 16.21
N GLY A 30 7.17 20.18 16.28
CA GLY A 30 8.13 21.28 16.50
C GLY A 30 7.67 22.59 15.87
N THR A 31 8.40 23.67 16.11
CA THR A 31 8.15 24.98 15.49
C THR A 31 8.70 25.08 14.06
N SER A 32 9.62 24.17 13.70
CA SER A 32 10.15 24.00 12.36
C SER A 32 10.26 22.52 12.06
N VAL A 33 9.58 22.07 11.01
CA VAL A 33 9.50 20.65 10.63
C VAL A 33 9.88 20.53 9.16
N THR A 34 10.92 19.74 8.87
CA THR A 34 11.37 19.45 7.51
C THR A 34 11.22 17.96 7.23
N PHE A 35 10.66 17.62 6.07
CA PHE A 35 10.45 16.23 5.66
C PHE A 35 10.39 16.09 4.14
N ASN A 36 10.69 14.88 3.65
CA ASN A 36 10.57 14.54 2.25
C ASN A 36 9.21 13.90 1.99
N ALA A 37 8.41 14.51 1.11
CA ALA A 37 7.16 13.94 0.64
C ALA A 37 7.33 13.31 -0.74
N SER A 38 6.47 12.35 -1.07
CA SER A 38 6.40 11.75 -2.41
C SER A 38 5.06 12.04 -3.03
N ALA A 39 4.94 11.83 -4.35
CA ALA A 39 3.65 11.76 -5.01
C ALA A 39 2.69 10.83 -4.23
N ASP A 40 1.43 11.26 -4.14
CA ASP A 40 0.34 10.62 -3.39
C ASP A 40 0.50 10.60 -1.86
N SER A 41 1.51 11.30 -1.31
CA SER A 41 1.59 11.51 0.14
C SER A 41 0.47 12.43 0.61
N LYS A 42 -0.22 12.00 1.67
CA LYS A 42 -1.13 12.86 2.44
C LYS A 42 -0.36 13.47 3.60
N VAL A 43 -0.37 14.79 3.69
CA VAL A 43 0.29 15.58 4.74
C VAL A 43 -0.81 16.26 5.56
N GLU A 44 -0.93 15.88 6.83
CA GLU A 44 -1.89 16.45 7.76
C GLU A 44 -1.17 17.39 8.71
N ILE A 45 -1.56 18.66 8.68
CA ILE A 45 -0.88 19.74 9.40
C ILE A 45 -1.84 20.27 10.46
N GLU A 46 -1.43 20.17 11.73
CA GLU A 46 -2.10 20.75 12.89
C GLU A 46 -1.23 21.89 13.44
N GLY A 47 -1.75 23.11 13.44
CA GLY A 47 -1.06 24.29 13.95
C GLY A 47 -1.68 25.60 13.50
N ASP A 48 -1.23 26.69 14.10
CA ASP A 48 -1.63 28.05 13.77
C ASP A 48 -0.51 28.77 13.02
N ASN A 49 -0.85 29.72 12.16
CA ASN A 49 0.11 30.55 11.41
C ASN A 49 1.25 29.74 10.75
N VAL A 50 0.88 28.72 9.96
CA VAL A 50 1.84 27.84 9.29
C VAL A 50 2.40 28.51 8.04
N TYR A 51 3.72 28.53 7.93
CA TYR A 51 4.43 28.95 6.72
C TYR A 51 5.02 27.73 6.03
N PHE A 52 4.87 27.70 4.71
CA PHE A 52 5.28 26.60 3.85
C PHE A 52 6.38 27.05 2.90
N MET A 53 7.41 26.20 2.80
CA MET A 53 8.44 26.27 1.78
C MET A 53 8.69 24.88 1.23
N ALA A 54 9.05 24.77 -0.04
CA ALA A 54 9.43 23.50 -0.62
C ALA A 54 10.46 23.69 -1.73
N GLY A 55 11.24 22.63 -1.98
CA GLY A 55 12.18 22.55 -3.09
C GLY A 55 12.35 21.12 -3.59
N ALA A 56 12.59 20.96 -4.90
CA ALA A 56 12.81 19.66 -5.51
C ALA A 56 13.62 19.74 -6.81
N CYS A 57 14.26 18.63 -7.19
CA CYS A 57 14.92 18.45 -8.49
C CYS A 57 13.97 18.11 -9.65
N SER A 58 12.65 18.23 -9.44
CA SER A 58 11.62 17.97 -10.44
C SER A 58 10.38 18.80 -10.15
N TYR A 59 9.49 18.94 -11.14
CA TYR A 59 8.23 19.62 -10.93
C TYR A 59 7.40 18.93 -9.83
N TYR A 60 6.89 19.72 -8.90
CA TYR A 60 5.99 19.25 -7.86
C TYR A 60 4.76 20.16 -7.74
N ALA A 61 3.68 19.55 -7.28
CA ALA A 61 2.46 20.24 -6.93
C ALA A 61 1.91 19.63 -5.65
N ILE A 62 1.50 20.49 -4.72
CA ILE A 62 0.80 20.13 -3.50
C ILE A 62 -0.50 20.92 -3.45
N PHE A 63 -1.58 20.30 -3.01
CA PHE A 63 -2.89 20.94 -2.98
C PHE A 63 -3.65 20.61 -1.70
N ASP A 64 -4.49 21.55 -1.28
CA ASP A 64 -5.60 21.29 -0.39
C ASP A 64 -6.92 21.43 -1.19
N ASN A 65 -8.06 21.32 -0.51
CA ASN A 65 -9.38 21.45 -1.17
C ASN A 65 -9.64 22.84 -1.80
N GLN A 66 -8.80 23.85 -1.57
CA GLN A 66 -9.03 25.25 -1.96
C GLN A 66 -7.88 25.87 -2.76
N VAL A 67 -6.65 25.38 -2.58
CA VAL A 67 -5.40 26.01 -3.01
C VAL A 67 -4.48 24.94 -3.58
N VAL A 68 -3.87 25.28 -4.72
CA VAL A 68 -2.77 24.51 -5.31
C VAL A 68 -1.50 25.34 -5.20
N ILE A 69 -0.42 24.69 -4.77
CA ILE A 69 0.92 25.25 -4.67
C ILE A 69 1.82 24.43 -5.59
N THR A 70 2.41 25.09 -6.57
CA THR A 70 3.34 24.49 -7.54
C THR A 70 4.73 25.04 -7.31
N GLY A 71 5.75 24.22 -7.59
CA GLY A 71 7.13 24.71 -7.66
C GLY A 71 7.34 25.57 -8.90
N GLU A 72 8.01 26.71 -8.73
CA GLU A 72 8.45 27.55 -9.84
C GLU A 72 9.88 27.19 -10.23
N PRO A 73 10.20 27.15 -11.54
CA PRO A 73 11.55 26.86 -11.99
C PRO A 73 12.48 28.01 -11.59
N VAL A 74 13.55 27.68 -10.87
CA VAL A 74 14.53 28.66 -10.39
C VAL A 74 15.94 28.27 -10.81
N SER A 75 16.83 29.26 -10.89
CA SER A 75 18.25 29.01 -11.09
C SER A 75 18.80 28.15 -9.95
N LYS A 76 19.44 27.05 -10.35
CA LYS A 76 19.97 26.02 -9.47
C LYS A 76 20.85 26.60 -8.34
N PRO A 77 20.65 26.18 -7.08
CA PRO A 77 21.56 26.53 -5.99
C PRO A 77 22.92 25.83 -6.18
N LEU A 78 23.98 26.48 -5.71
CA LEU A 78 25.35 25.96 -5.75
C LEU A 78 25.40 24.57 -5.07
N GLY A 79 25.81 23.53 -5.81
CA GLY A 79 26.05 22.19 -5.27
C GLY A 79 25.06 21.08 -5.63
N VAL A 80 23.95 21.35 -6.31
CA VAL A 80 22.95 20.31 -6.68
C VAL A 80 23.23 19.78 -8.08
N GLU A 81 23.63 18.53 -8.32
CA GLU A 81 23.95 18.02 -9.68
C GLU A 81 22.77 18.14 -10.70
N GLU A 82 23.11 18.17 -12.01
CA GLU A 82 22.28 18.42 -13.21
C GLU A 82 20.77 18.09 -13.15
N CYS A 83 19.97 18.89 -12.44
CA CYS A 83 18.52 18.78 -12.40
C CYS A 83 17.84 20.15 -12.62
N ALA A 84 16.62 20.14 -13.16
CA ALA A 84 15.76 21.33 -13.18
C ALA A 84 15.22 21.56 -11.77
N TYR A 85 15.71 22.58 -11.07
CA TYR A 85 15.33 22.86 -9.69
C TYR A 85 14.06 23.71 -9.64
N PHE A 86 13.09 23.24 -8.86
CA PHE A 86 11.83 23.93 -8.61
C PHE A 86 11.76 24.29 -7.14
N LYS A 87 11.26 25.48 -6.83
CA LYS A 87 11.12 25.98 -5.46
C LYS A 87 9.81 26.73 -5.30
N THR A 88 9.28 26.75 -4.08
CA THR A 88 8.22 27.66 -3.65
C THR A 88 8.78 28.53 -2.54
N ASP A 89 8.59 29.84 -2.68
CA ASP A 89 8.94 30.78 -1.63
C ASP A 89 8.03 30.65 -0.41
N GLU A 90 8.47 31.21 0.72
CA GLU A 90 7.74 31.14 1.96
C GLU A 90 6.36 31.76 1.81
N ARG A 91 5.32 30.97 2.08
CA ARG A 91 3.93 31.43 2.03
C ARG A 91 3.15 30.91 3.20
N LYS A 92 2.25 31.74 3.73
CA LYS A 92 1.30 31.31 4.74
C LYS A 92 0.30 30.32 4.12
N ILE A 93 0.09 29.21 4.80
CA ILE A 93 -0.87 28.18 4.42
C ILE A 93 -1.81 27.90 5.60
N ASN A 94 -2.97 27.32 5.30
CA ASN A 94 -3.89 26.86 6.33
C ASN A 94 -3.45 25.48 6.84
N SER A 95 -3.74 25.22 8.12
CA SER A 95 -3.73 23.86 8.66
C SER A 95 -4.82 23.01 8.00
N GLY A 96 -4.63 21.70 8.02
CA GLY A 96 -5.52 20.74 7.37
C GLY A 96 -4.79 19.66 6.60
N THR A 97 -5.53 19.00 5.70
CA THR A 97 -5.00 17.94 4.84
C THR A 97 -4.53 18.49 3.51
N TRP A 98 -3.26 18.24 3.21
CA TRP A 98 -2.59 18.54 1.96
C TRP A 98 -2.21 17.24 1.24
N ILE A 99 -2.29 17.23 -0.08
CA ILE A 99 -1.96 16.07 -0.90
C ILE A 99 -0.87 16.48 -1.90
N VAL A 100 0.20 15.70 -1.94
CA VAL A 100 1.27 15.88 -2.94
C VAL A 100 0.83 15.21 -4.24
N ALA A 101 0.40 16.02 -5.22
CA ALA A 101 -0.06 15.53 -6.51
C ALA A 101 1.08 14.96 -7.37
N SER A 102 2.28 15.54 -7.27
CA SER A 102 3.42 15.12 -8.09
C SER A 102 4.75 15.47 -7.46
N GLY A 103 5.79 14.74 -7.87
CA GLY A 103 7.17 15.02 -7.52
C GLY A 103 7.61 14.46 -6.16
N TYR A 104 8.81 14.85 -5.76
CA TYR A 104 9.43 14.45 -4.49
C TYR A 104 10.01 15.69 -3.78
N PRO A 105 9.15 16.60 -3.31
CA PRO A 105 9.61 17.81 -2.65
C PRO A 105 10.12 17.53 -1.24
N GLU A 106 11.19 18.23 -0.89
CA GLU A 106 11.55 18.49 0.51
C GLU A 106 10.71 19.68 0.97
N ILE A 107 9.85 19.44 1.96
CA ILE A 107 8.92 20.43 2.50
C ILE A 107 9.42 20.88 3.86
N THR A 108 9.45 22.19 4.07
CA THR A 108 9.73 22.83 5.36
C THR A 108 8.49 23.61 5.80
N LEU A 109 8.01 23.31 7.00
CA LEU A 109 6.92 23.99 7.66
C LEU A 109 7.43 24.72 8.89
N THR A 110 7.12 26.00 9.03
CA THR A 110 7.51 26.83 10.16
C THR A 110 6.29 27.49 10.80
N SER A 111 6.32 27.65 12.13
CA SER A 111 5.32 28.39 12.89
C SER A 111 5.90 28.91 14.20
N GLU A 112 5.28 29.96 14.74
CA GLU A 112 5.56 30.50 16.07
C GLU A 112 5.10 29.54 17.19
N THR A 113 4.12 28.68 16.92
CA THR A 113 3.62 27.67 17.85
C THR A 113 4.02 26.26 17.41
N PRO A 114 4.04 25.28 18.32
CA PRO A 114 4.38 23.90 17.96
C PRO A 114 3.40 23.35 16.93
N LEU A 115 3.94 22.91 15.80
CA LEU A 115 3.21 22.19 14.77
C LEU A 115 3.21 20.70 15.09
N LYS A 116 2.14 20.02 14.69
CA LYS A 116 2.10 18.57 14.55
C LYS A 116 1.79 18.22 13.11
N VAL A 117 2.72 17.51 12.48
CA VAL A 117 2.66 17.17 11.05
C VAL A 117 2.65 15.66 10.94
N THR A 118 1.62 15.10 10.32
CA THR A 118 1.52 13.66 10.04
C THR A 118 1.62 13.43 8.55
N VAL A 119 2.65 12.70 8.13
CA VAL A 119 2.87 12.34 6.73
C VAL A 119 2.48 10.88 6.55
N ALA A 120 1.35 10.64 5.90
CA ALA A 120 0.92 9.32 5.47
C ALA A 120 1.49 9.06 4.08
N ARG A 121 2.51 8.20 4.01
CA ARG A 121 3.09 7.74 2.75
C ARG A 121 2.37 6.48 2.29
N SER A 122 1.73 6.57 1.12
CA SER A 122 1.31 5.39 0.36
C SER A 122 2.57 4.73 -0.20
N ASP A 123 3.07 3.69 0.46
CA ASP A 123 4.12 2.82 -0.12
C ASP A 123 3.46 1.90 -1.17
N GLY A 124 2.99 2.48 -2.28
CA GLY A 124 2.27 1.79 -3.35
C GLY A 124 2.98 0.55 -3.90
N SER A 125 4.32 0.53 -3.85
CA SER A 125 5.16 -0.58 -4.30
C SER A 125 5.00 -1.85 -3.46
N LYS A 126 4.84 -1.71 -2.14
CA LYS A 126 4.65 -2.86 -1.24
C LYS A 126 3.28 -3.49 -1.45
N VAL A 127 2.25 -2.64 -1.61
CA VAL A 127 0.86 -3.09 -1.85
C VAL A 127 0.77 -3.95 -3.11
N SER A 128 1.40 -3.49 -4.20
CA SER A 128 1.41 -4.20 -5.48
C SER A 128 2.07 -5.59 -5.37
N LEU A 129 3.21 -5.69 -4.68
CA LEU A 129 3.94 -6.95 -4.54
C LEU A 129 3.19 -7.97 -3.68
N TYR A 130 2.55 -7.53 -2.60
CA TYR A 130 1.72 -8.41 -1.77
C TYR A 130 0.51 -8.92 -2.56
N ILE A 131 -0.23 -8.02 -3.24
CA ILE A 131 -1.38 -8.42 -4.08
C ILE A 131 -0.96 -9.45 -5.13
N LEU A 132 0.19 -9.24 -5.79
CA LEU A 132 0.73 -10.18 -6.76
C LEU A 132 1.01 -11.56 -6.12
N LEU A 133 1.66 -11.58 -4.95
CA LEU A 133 1.96 -12.82 -4.23
C LEU A 133 0.67 -13.57 -3.87
N PHE A 134 -0.37 -12.87 -3.42
CA PHE A 134 -1.66 -13.46 -3.09
C PHE A 134 -2.35 -14.08 -4.31
N VAL A 135 -2.35 -13.38 -5.44
CA VAL A 135 -2.89 -13.91 -6.71
C VAL A 135 -2.15 -15.17 -7.15
N VAL A 136 -0.82 -15.19 -7.03
CA VAL A 136 0.00 -16.36 -7.38
C VAL A 136 -0.31 -17.55 -6.46
N ILE A 137 -0.38 -17.35 -5.14
CA ILE A 137 -0.73 -18.41 -4.19
C ILE A 137 -2.14 -18.95 -4.48
N GLY A 138 -3.10 -18.06 -4.75
CA GLY A 138 -4.46 -18.45 -5.12
C GLY A 138 -4.51 -19.28 -6.40
N LEU A 139 -3.75 -18.91 -7.43
CA LEU A 139 -3.64 -19.67 -8.68
C LEU A 139 -3.04 -21.06 -8.47
N VAL A 140 -1.95 -21.17 -7.70
CA VAL A 140 -1.33 -22.46 -7.35
C VAL A 140 -2.33 -23.36 -6.62
N PHE A 141 -3.13 -22.78 -5.72
CA PHE A 141 -4.15 -23.51 -4.98
C PHE A 141 -5.27 -24.04 -5.89
N ILE A 142 -5.81 -23.19 -6.78
CA ILE A 142 -6.83 -23.59 -7.76
C ILE A 142 -6.32 -24.70 -8.67
N LEU A 143 -5.09 -24.56 -9.18
CA LEU A 143 -4.44 -25.60 -9.99
C LEU A 143 -4.29 -26.91 -9.21
N GLY A 144 -3.91 -26.85 -7.93
CA GLY A 144 -3.83 -28.02 -7.05
C GLY A 144 -5.17 -28.74 -6.89
N CYS A 145 -6.28 -28.01 -6.76
CA CYS A 145 -7.61 -28.61 -6.71
C CYS A 145 -8.00 -29.28 -8.03
N ILE A 146 -7.75 -28.62 -9.17
CA ILE A 146 -8.06 -29.17 -10.50
C ILE A 146 -7.27 -30.46 -10.77
N VAL A 147 -5.97 -30.45 -10.47
CA VAL A 147 -5.11 -31.63 -10.64
C VAL A 147 -5.47 -32.73 -9.64
N GLY A 148 -5.78 -32.38 -8.39
CA GLY A 148 -6.22 -33.33 -7.36
C GLY A 148 -7.48 -34.10 -7.75
N ASP A 149 -8.48 -33.43 -8.30
CA ASP A 149 -9.71 -34.08 -8.77
C ASP A 149 -9.48 -35.00 -9.98
N SER A 150 -8.49 -34.69 -10.82
CA SER A 150 -8.12 -35.53 -11.97
C SER A 150 -7.34 -36.80 -11.60
N LEU A 151 -6.78 -36.88 -10.38
CA LEU A 151 -5.99 -38.01 -9.91
C LEU A 151 -6.76 -38.99 -9.01
N ILE A 152 -7.97 -38.64 -8.57
CA ILE A 152 -8.85 -39.57 -7.84
C ILE A 152 -9.67 -40.35 -8.87
N PRO A 153 -9.40 -41.64 -9.12
CA PRO A 153 -10.20 -42.41 -10.06
C PRO A 153 -11.64 -42.48 -9.56
N SER A 154 -12.55 -41.84 -10.30
CA SER A 154 -14.00 -41.78 -10.03
C SER A 154 -14.70 -43.15 -10.11
N ARG A 155 -13.97 -44.21 -10.47
CA ARG A 155 -14.47 -45.58 -10.48
C ARG A 155 -13.64 -46.43 -9.52
N PRO A 156 -14.27 -47.10 -8.54
CA PRO A 156 -13.56 -48.09 -7.75
C PRO A 156 -12.99 -49.14 -8.71
N PRO A 157 -11.74 -49.57 -8.52
CA PRO A 157 -11.12 -50.53 -9.41
C PRO A 157 -11.92 -51.83 -9.41
N LEU A 158 -12.03 -52.49 -10.57
CA LEU A 158 -12.91 -53.65 -10.79
C LEU A 158 -12.73 -54.78 -9.77
N TRP A 159 -11.55 -54.92 -9.17
CA TRP A 159 -11.28 -55.90 -8.12
C TRP A 159 -12.08 -55.62 -6.82
N TYR A 160 -12.34 -54.36 -6.51
CA TYR A 160 -13.13 -53.95 -5.34
C TYR A 160 -14.62 -54.30 -5.51
N ILE A 161 -15.15 -54.13 -6.73
CA ILE A 161 -16.53 -54.53 -7.08
C ILE A 161 -16.68 -56.06 -6.96
N ARG A 162 -15.66 -56.83 -7.39
CA ARG A 162 -15.67 -58.30 -7.27
C ARG A 162 -15.64 -58.78 -5.82
N LEU A 163 -14.90 -58.12 -4.93
CA LEU A 163 -14.87 -58.45 -3.50
C LEU A 163 -16.22 -58.24 -2.80
N ILE A 164 -16.93 -57.15 -3.13
CA ILE A 164 -18.27 -56.89 -2.59
C ILE A 164 -19.29 -57.92 -3.10
N ALA A 165 -19.20 -58.30 -4.37
CA ALA A 165 -20.07 -59.34 -4.95
C ALA A 165 -19.81 -60.72 -4.31
N ALA A 166 -18.54 -61.08 -4.09
CA ALA A 166 -18.18 -62.35 -3.45
C ALA A 166 -18.71 -62.45 -2.01
N LYS A 167 -18.62 -61.37 -1.23
CA LYS A 167 -19.10 -61.31 0.16
C LYS A 167 -20.63 -61.42 0.27
N ARG A 168 -21.38 -61.01 -0.75
CA ARG A 168 -22.85 -61.22 -0.79
C ARG A 168 -23.24 -62.67 -1.08
N SER A 169 -22.42 -63.43 -1.81
CA SER A 169 -22.74 -64.83 -2.16
C SER A 169 -22.54 -65.81 -1.01
N THR A 170 -21.71 -65.47 -0.02
CA THR A 170 -21.43 -66.34 1.14
C THR A 170 -22.38 -66.12 2.31
N SER A 171 -23.26 -65.10 2.26
CA SER A 171 -24.24 -64.80 3.31
C SER A 171 -25.61 -65.47 3.08
N SER A 172 -25.78 -66.22 1.99
CA SER A 172 -27.06 -66.88 1.63
C SER A 172 -27.04 -68.40 1.78
N ARG A 173 -26.24 -68.93 2.71
CA ARG A 173 -26.27 -70.35 3.11
C ARG A 173 -26.40 -70.46 4.62
#